data_AF-A0A418ZUT9-F1
#
_entry.id   AF-A0A418ZUT9-F1
#
_cell.length_a   1.000
_cell.length_b   1.000
_cell.length_c   1.000
_cell.angle_alpha   90.00
_cell.angle_beta   90.00
_cell.angle_gamma   90.00
#
_symmetry.space_group_name_H-M   'P 1'
#
loop_
_entity.id
_entity.type
_entity.pdbx_description
1 polymer ?
#
loop_
_entity_poly.entity_id
_entity_poly.type
_entity_poly.pdbx_seq_one_letter_code
_entity_poly.pdbx_strand_id
1 'polypeptide(L)'
;MDVSEQEFQAAARRGKELRQSGHAVSAEYDAAERRLVVGLSSGVTLLVPVDLMEVLAAADPAGLHEIEISPSGLGLHWPALDADVYVPGLMQGVFGSKRWMAAQLGAAGGRARTAAKAAAARQNGAKGGRPRKQA
;
A
#
# COMPACT_ATOMS: atom_id res chain seq x y z
N MET A 1 -1.30 -5.24 30.01
CA MET A 1 -1.32 -3.76 30.08
C MET A 1 -2.78 -3.38 30.16
N ASP A 2 -3.21 -2.74 31.25
CA ASP A 2 -4.55 -2.16 31.31
C ASP A 2 -4.55 -0.84 30.53
N VAL A 3 -5.52 -0.69 29.63
CA VAL A 3 -5.75 0.57 28.90
C VAL A 3 -6.50 1.50 29.84
N SER A 4 -5.96 2.69 30.10
CA SER A 4 -6.66 3.67 30.92
C SER A 4 -7.92 4.19 30.21
N GLU A 5 -8.93 4.60 30.98
CA GLU A 5 -10.13 5.23 30.44
C GLU A 5 -9.78 6.45 29.56
N GLN A 6 -8.77 7.22 29.95
CA GLN A 6 -8.31 8.38 29.18
C GLN A 6 -7.75 7.99 27.80
N GLU A 7 -6.95 6.92 27.74
CA GLU A 7 -6.39 6.41 26.49
C GLU A 7 -7.49 5.84 25.58
N PHE A 8 -8.45 5.12 26.15
CA PHE A 8 -9.61 4.62 25.42
C PHE A 8 -10.42 5.76 24.80
N GLN A 9 -10.76 6.79 25.58
CA GLN A 9 -11.50 7.95 25.09
C GLN A 9 -10.71 8.75 24.04
N ALA A 10 -9.39 8.85 24.19
CA ALA A 10 -8.53 9.50 23.20
C ALA A 10 -8.46 8.70 21.88
N ALA A 11 -8.45 7.37 21.94
CA ALA A 11 -8.52 6.52 20.75
C ALA A 11 -9.89 6.65 20.05
N ALA A 12 -10.98 6.65 20.80
CA ALA A 12 -12.33 6.81 20.25
C ALA A 12 -12.52 8.15 19.53
N ARG A 13 -12.04 9.26 20.12
CA ARG A 13 -12.08 10.58 19.48
C ARG A 13 -11.32 10.62 18.16
N ARG A 14 -10.07 10.12 18.16
CA ARG A 14 -9.25 10.04 16.94
C ARG A 14 -9.93 9.21 15.84
N GLY A 15 -10.51 8.07 16.19
CA GLY A 15 -11.27 7.24 15.24
C GLY A 15 -12.46 7.99 14.62
N LYS A 16 -13.19 8.75 15.44
CA LYS A 16 -14.32 9.57 14.96
C LYS A 16 -13.87 10.69 14.03
N GLU A 17 -12.80 11.41 14.38
CA GLU A 17 -12.22 12.48 13.54
C GLU A 17 -11.72 11.94 12.19
N LEU A 18 -11.04 10.80 12.20
CA LEU A 18 -10.60 10.14 10.97
C LEU A 18 -11.77 9.77 10.07
N ARG A 19 -12.85 9.20 10.63
CA ARG A 19 -14.05 8.83 9.86
C ARG A 19 -14.71 10.03 9.19
N GLN A 20 -14.66 11.22 9.81
CA GLN A 20 -15.20 12.45 9.24
C GLN A 20 -14.42 12.92 8.00
N SER A 21 -13.15 12.55 7.87
CA SER A 21 -12.34 12.89 6.68
C SER A 21 -12.69 12.05 5.44
N GLY A 22 -13.47 10.98 5.62
CA GLY A 22 -13.84 10.02 4.59
C GLY A 22 -13.61 8.59 5.08
N HIS A 23 -14.56 7.71 4.79
CA HIS A 23 -14.47 6.28 5.10
C HIS A 23 -15.07 5.46 3.98
N ALA A 24 -14.66 4.19 3.86
CA ALA A 24 -15.19 3.28 2.86
C ALA A 24 -16.68 2.98 3.14
N VAL A 25 -17.47 3.03 2.07
CA VAL A 25 -18.88 2.61 2.03
C VAL A 25 -19.10 1.47 1.04
N SER A 26 -18.17 1.29 0.10
CA SER A 26 -18.07 0.12 -0.78
C SER A 26 -16.61 -0.23 -1.02
N ALA A 27 -16.34 -1.50 -1.26
CA ALA A 27 -15.04 -2.01 -1.64
C ALA A 27 -15.22 -3.24 -2.53
N GLU A 28 -14.62 -3.22 -3.71
CA GLU A 28 -14.73 -4.28 -4.70
C GLU A 28 -13.37 -4.52 -5.37
N TYR A 29 -13.10 -5.77 -5.73
CA TYR A 29 -11.94 -6.12 -6.54
C TYR A 29 -12.34 -6.23 -8.02
N ASP A 30 -11.74 -5.38 -8.84
CA ASP A 30 -11.83 -5.46 -10.29
C ASP A 30 -10.71 -6.36 -10.82
N ALA A 31 -11.10 -7.59 -11.18
CA ALA A 31 -10.18 -8.62 -11.67
C ALA A 31 -9.65 -8.33 -13.08
N ALA A 32 -10.37 -7.57 -13.91
CA ALA A 32 -9.94 -7.28 -15.27
C ALA A 32 -8.68 -6.40 -15.27
N GLU A 33 -8.63 -5.46 -14.33
CA GLU A 33 -7.58 -4.44 -14.21
C GLU A 33 -6.73 -4.63 -12.95
N ARG A 34 -6.94 -5.75 -12.24
CA ARG A 34 -6.27 -6.15 -10.99
C ARG A 34 -6.15 -4.98 -9.99
N ARG A 35 -7.29 -4.35 -9.68
CA ARG A 35 -7.34 -3.16 -8.84
C ARG A 35 -8.45 -3.24 -7.79
N LEU A 36 -8.19 -2.62 -6.65
CA LEU A 36 -9.16 -2.33 -5.63
C LEU A 36 -9.94 -1.07 -6.01
N VAL A 37 -11.27 -1.17 -5.98
CA VAL A 37 -12.22 -0.07 -6.16
C VAL A 37 -12.84 0.24 -4.81
N VAL A 38 -12.60 1.43 -4.25
CA VAL A 38 -13.17 1.86 -2.96
C VAL A 38 -14.07 3.05 -3.16
N GLY A 39 -15.36 2.92 -2.85
CA GLY A 39 -16.26 4.06 -2.73
C GLY A 39 -16.16 4.67 -1.34
N LEU A 40 -15.93 5.98 -1.27
CA LEU A 40 -15.87 6.71 -0.01
C LEU A 40 -17.18 7.44 0.29
N SER A 41 -17.44 7.66 1.58
CA SER A 41 -18.59 8.43 2.07
C SER A 41 -18.65 9.87 1.55
N SER A 42 -17.55 10.40 1.03
CA SER A 42 -17.47 11.72 0.39
C SER A 42 -17.98 11.74 -1.06
N GLY A 43 -18.31 10.58 -1.64
CA GLY A 43 -18.62 10.41 -3.06
C GLY A 43 -17.40 10.21 -3.96
N VAL A 44 -16.18 10.25 -3.40
CA VAL A 44 -14.94 9.95 -4.13
C VAL A 44 -14.79 8.44 -4.31
N THR A 45 -14.36 8.01 -5.50
CA THR A 45 -13.95 6.63 -5.76
C THR A 45 -12.43 6.56 -5.88
N LEU A 46 -11.81 5.67 -5.10
CA LEU A 46 -10.40 5.34 -5.23
C LEU A 46 -10.23 4.09 -6.08
N LEU A 47 -9.29 4.14 -7.03
CA LEU A 47 -8.88 3.03 -7.86
C LEU A 47 -7.41 2.76 -7.57
N VAL A 48 -7.11 1.65 -6.91
CA VAL A 48 -5.76 1.33 -6.42
C VAL A 48 -5.30 -0.01 -7.00
N PRO A 49 -4.26 -0.06 -7.85
CA PRO A 49 -3.69 -1.31 -8.31
C PRO A 49 -3.24 -2.18 -7.13
N VAL A 50 -3.60 -3.46 -7.15
CA VAL A 50 -3.30 -4.38 -6.03
C VAL A 50 -1.80 -4.57 -5.83
N ASP A 51 -1.03 -4.52 -6.90
CA ASP A 51 0.43 -4.72 -6.88
C ASP A 51 1.19 -3.60 -6.16
N LEU A 52 0.56 -2.44 -5.91
CA LEU A 52 1.15 -1.38 -5.09
C LEU A 52 1.03 -1.68 -3.60
N MET A 53 -0.01 -2.42 -3.19
CA MET A 53 -0.34 -2.66 -1.79
C MET A 53 0.49 -3.83 -1.25
N GLU A 54 1.41 -3.57 -0.31
CA GLU A 54 2.38 -4.57 0.18
C GLU A 54 1.70 -5.87 0.63
N VAL A 55 0.58 -5.76 1.36
CA VAL A 55 -0.14 -6.90 1.93
C VAL A 55 -0.91 -7.71 0.89
N LEU A 56 -1.17 -7.16 -0.30
CA LEU A 56 -1.96 -7.81 -1.35
C LEU A 56 -1.16 -8.09 -2.63
N ALA A 57 0.04 -7.53 -2.78
CA ALA A 57 0.79 -7.54 -4.03
C ALA A 57 1.06 -8.95 -4.58
N ALA A 58 1.28 -9.93 -3.69
CA ALA A 58 1.52 -11.32 -4.06
C ALA A 58 0.28 -12.22 -3.93
N ALA A 59 -0.90 -11.66 -3.64
CA ALA A 59 -2.11 -12.43 -3.43
C ALA A 59 -2.65 -13.04 -4.73
N ASP A 60 -3.15 -14.26 -4.63
CA ASP A 60 -3.89 -14.92 -5.70
C ASP A 60 -5.22 -14.19 -5.95
N PRO A 61 -5.67 -14.03 -7.21
CA PRO A 61 -6.94 -13.39 -7.51
C PRO A 61 -8.13 -13.95 -6.74
N ALA A 62 -8.18 -15.26 -6.47
CA ALA A 62 -9.29 -15.86 -5.72
C ALA A 62 -9.42 -15.27 -4.31
N GLY A 63 -8.30 -14.99 -3.66
CA GLY A 63 -8.27 -14.42 -2.31
C GLY A 63 -8.59 -12.92 -2.26
N LEU A 64 -8.69 -12.24 -3.40
CA LEU A 64 -8.93 -10.79 -3.45
C LEU A 64 -10.42 -10.40 -3.55
N HIS A 65 -11.30 -11.36 -3.86
CA HIS A 65 -12.71 -11.07 -4.13
C HIS A 65 -13.53 -10.77 -2.87
N GLU A 66 -13.27 -11.47 -1.77
CA GLU A 66 -13.99 -11.28 -0.51
C GLU A 66 -13.37 -10.14 0.28
N ILE A 67 -14.10 -9.04 0.42
CA ILE A 67 -13.68 -7.83 1.12
C ILE A 67 -14.71 -7.47 2.16
N GLU A 68 -14.28 -7.38 3.42
CA GLU A 68 -15.09 -6.89 4.52
C GLU A 68 -14.69 -5.46 4.86
N ILE A 69 -15.68 -4.56 4.95
CA ILE A 69 -15.46 -3.21 5.43
C ILE A 69 -15.66 -3.21 6.93
N SER A 70 -14.67 -2.70 7.68
CA SER A 70 -14.79 -2.61 9.14
C SER A 70 -15.98 -1.71 9.53
N PRO A 71 -16.57 -1.88 10.73
CA PRO A 71 -17.70 -1.04 11.14
C PRO A 71 -17.42 0.47 11.09
N SER A 72 -16.15 0.86 11.31
CA SER A 72 -15.71 2.25 11.22
C SER A 72 -15.51 2.73 9.77
N GLY A 73 -15.46 1.83 8.78
CA GLY A 73 -15.15 2.13 7.38
C GLY A 73 -13.71 2.56 7.15
N LEU A 74 -12.86 2.51 8.18
CA LEU A 74 -11.46 2.92 8.10
C LEU A 74 -10.53 1.78 7.72
N GLY A 75 -11.03 0.54 7.72
CA GLY A 75 -10.28 -0.66 7.38
C GLY A 75 -11.05 -1.52 6.39
N LEU A 76 -10.30 -2.18 5.51
CA LEU A 76 -10.76 -3.24 4.63
C LEU A 76 -10.03 -4.52 5.03
N HIS A 77 -10.75 -5.61 5.15
CA HIS A 77 -10.23 -6.91 5.56
C HIS A 77 -10.50 -7.95 4.46
N TRP A 78 -9.50 -8.80 4.19
CA TRP A 78 -9.62 -9.96 3.30
C TRP A 78 -9.53 -11.23 4.14
N PRO A 79 -10.66 -11.88 4.48
CA PRO A 79 -10.67 -13.07 5.35
C PRO A 79 -9.79 -14.19 4.83
N ALA A 80 -9.80 -14.43 3.51
CA ALA A 80 -9.03 -15.49 2.88
C ALA A 80 -7.51 -15.27 2.93
N LEU A 81 -7.07 -14.02 3.12
CA LEU A 81 -5.66 -13.62 3.12
C LEU A 81 -5.14 -13.27 4.52
N ASP A 82 -6.03 -13.17 5.52
CA ASP A 82 -5.74 -12.58 6.84
C ASP A 82 -5.02 -11.23 6.70
N ALA A 83 -5.54 -10.39 5.79
CA ALA A 83 -4.91 -9.14 5.40
C ALA A 83 -5.82 -7.94 5.63
N ASP A 84 -5.23 -6.87 6.18
CA ASP A 84 -5.92 -5.61 6.44
C ASP A 84 -5.29 -4.45 5.66
N VAL A 85 -6.14 -3.60 5.10
CA VAL A 85 -5.74 -2.34 4.46
C VAL A 85 -6.42 -1.16 5.17
N TYR A 86 -5.60 -0.18 5.55
CA TYR A 86 -6.06 1.05 6.21
C TYR A 86 -6.45 2.12 5.17
N VAL A 87 -7.75 2.43 5.09
CA VAL A 87 -8.32 3.33 4.07
C VAL A 87 -7.73 4.74 4.11
N PRO A 88 -7.54 5.40 5.28
CA PRO A 88 -6.88 6.70 5.32
C PRO A 88 -5.43 6.66 4.81
N GLY A 89 -4.74 5.51 4.91
CA GLY A 89 -3.43 5.30 4.31
C GLY A 89 -3.49 5.36 2.78
N LEU A 90 -4.47 4.69 2.17
CA LEU A 90 -4.71 4.75 0.73
C LEU A 90 -4.96 6.18 0.25
N MET A 91 -5.78 6.95 0.98
CA MET A 91 -6.06 8.35 0.68
C MET A 91 -4.80 9.24 0.71
N GLN A 92 -3.80 8.84 1.50
CA GLN A 92 -2.51 9.53 1.64
C GLN A 92 -1.43 8.99 0.69
N GLY A 93 -1.76 8.02 -0.17
CA GLY A 93 -0.78 7.37 -1.06
C GLY A 93 0.19 6.42 -0.35
N VAL A 94 -0.17 5.93 0.84
CA VAL A 94 0.62 4.97 1.61
C VAL A 94 0.09 3.56 1.35
N PHE A 95 0.84 2.78 0.58
CA PHE A 95 0.45 1.43 0.15
C PHE A 95 1.17 0.30 0.89
N GLY A 96 2.02 0.63 1.86
CA GLY A 96 2.76 -0.37 2.63
C GLY A 96 3.76 0.28 3.56
N SER A 97 4.66 -0.55 4.09
CA SER A 97 5.77 -0.09 4.91
C SER A 97 6.67 0.89 4.16
N LYS A 98 7.34 1.78 4.90
CA LYS A 98 8.34 2.69 4.33
C LYS A 98 9.41 1.94 3.53
N ARG A 99 9.78 0.74 4.00
CA ARG A 99 10.76 -0.13 3.33
C ARG A 99 10.25 -0.63 2.00
N TRP A 100 9.00 -1.10 1.93
CA TRP A 100 8.36 -1.51 0.68
C TRP A 100 8.30 -0.39 -0.34
N MET A 101 7.78 0.77 0.05
CA MET A 101 7.67 1.91 -0.87
C MET A 101 9.04 2.41 -1.34
N ALA A 102 10.04 2.44 -0.46
CA ALA A 102 11.41 2.79 -0.82
C ALA A 102 12.03 1.75 -1.78
N ALA A 103 11.77 0.46 -1.60
CA ALA A 103 12.25 -0.59 -2.49
C ALA A 103 11.63 -0.46 -3.89
N GLN A 104 10.33 -0.18 -3.99
CA GLN A 104 9.64 0.06 -5.26
C GLN A 104 10.24 1.27 -5.99
N LEU A 105 10.38 2.41 -5.30
CA LEU A 105 10.98 3.62 -5.87
C LEU A 105 12.44 3.39 -6.30
N GLY A 106 13.23 2.72 -5.45
CA GLY A 106 14.61 2.36 -5.73
C GLY A 106 14.74 1.42 -6.92
N ALA A 107 13.84 0.44 -7.07
CA ALA A 107 13.80 -0.45 -8.21
C ALA A 107 13.45 0.30 -9.51
N ALA A 108 12.47 1.21 -9.48
CA ALA A 108 12.13 2.05 -10.62
C ALA A 108 13.31 2.93 -11.06
N GLY A 109 13.93 3.65 -10.12
CA GLY A 109 15.15 4.43 -10.39
C GLY A 109 16.33 3.56 -10.84
N GLY A 110 16.44 2.34 -10.30
CA GLY A 110 17.40 1.31 -10.67
C GLY A 110 17.22 0.77 -12.09
N ARG A 111 16.00 0.76 -12.63
CA ARG A 111 15.70 0.35 -14.02
C ARG A 111 15.84 1.48 -15.03
N ALA A 112 15.76 2.74 -14.61
CA ALA A 112 15.87 3.90 -15.49
C ALA A 112 17.18 3.85 -16.32
N ARG A 113 17.09 4.05 -17.63
CA ARG A 113 18.23 4.08 -18.57
C ARG A 113 18.45 5.53 -19.05
N THR A 114 19.14 6.33 -18.24
CA THR A 114 19.46 7.73 -18.57
C THR A 114 20.91 7.87 -19.05
N ALA A 115 21.19 8.88 -19.88
CA ALA A 115 22.56 9.17 -20.32
C ALA A 115 23.51 9.42 -19.13
N ALA A 116 23.04 10.17 -18.12
CA ALA A 116 23.78 10.41 -16.89
C ALA A 116 24.13 9.12 -16.14
N LYS A 117 23.19 8.18 -16.04
CA LYS A 117 23.41 6.90 -15.37
C LYS A 117 24.34 5.98 -16.17
N ALA A 118 24.24 6.00 -17.51
CA ALA A 118 25.19 5.28 -18.37
C ALA A 118 26.61 5.84 -18.21
N ALA A 119 26.77 7.17 -18.16
CA ALA A 119 28.06 7.80 -17.90
C ALA A 119 28.62 7.42 -16.51
N ALA A 120 27.79 7.51 -15.47
CA ALA A 120 28.16 7.09 -14.11
C ALA A 120 28.55 5.61 -14.04
N ALA A 121 27.81 4.72 -14.72
CA ALA A 121 28.13 3.29 -14.77
C ALA A 121 29.50 3.02 -15.44
N ARG A 122 29.85 3.75 -16.52
CA ARG A 122 31.17 3.63 -17.16
C ARG A 122 32.29 4.10 -16.21
N GLN A 123 32.10 5.24 -15.55
CA GLN A 123 33.07 5.76 -14.57
C GLN A 123 33.26 4.78 -13.39
N ASN A 124 32.18 4.19 -12.88
CA ASN A 124 32.25 3.20 -11.81
C ASN A 124 32.90 1.89 -12.27
N GLY A 125 32.66 1.48 -13.52
CA GLY A 125 33.33 0.33 -14.14
C GLY A 125 34.86 0.50 -14.22
N ALA A 126 35.33 1.71 -14.57
CA ALA A 126 36.77 2.02 -14.58
C ALA A 126 37.44 1.92 -13.20
N LYS A 127 36.67 2.04 -12.11
CA LYS A 127 37.15 1.92 -10.72
C LYS A 127 37.10 0.50 -10.15
N GLY A 128 36.85 -0.52 -10.99
CA GLY A 128 36.80 -1.93 -10.58
C GLY A 128 35.42 -2.59 -10.70
N GLY A 129 34.36 -1.81 -10.96
CA GLY A 129 33.03 -2.35 -11.26
C GLY A 129 32.45 -3.29 -10.20
N ARG A 130 31.39 -4.03 -10.57
CA ARG A 130 30.81 -5.08 -9.72
C ARG A 130 31.61 -6.38 -9.93
N PRO A 131 32.20 -6.99 -8.89
CA PRO A 131 32.90 -8.27 -9.00
C PRO A 131 32.00 -9.35 -9.61
N ARG A 132 32.57 -10.28 -10.38
CA ARG A 132 31.84 -11.44 -10.91
C ARG A 132 31.41 -12.34 -9.75
N LYS A 133 30.17 -12.83 -9.78
CA LYS A 133 29.67 -13.81 -8.80
C LYS A 133 30.44 -15.12 -9.04
N GLN A 134 31.16 -15.61 -8.03
CA GLN A 134 31.80 -16.93 -8.10
C GLN A 134 30.71 -18.01 -8.10
N ALA A 135 30.91 -19.04 -8.93
CA ALA A 135 29.94 -20.13 -9.14
C ALA A 135 29.80 -21.01 -7.90
#